data_AF-A0A2N2EXE4-F1
#
_entry.id   AF-A0A2N2EXE4-F1
#
_cell.length_a   1.000
_cell.length_b   1.000
_cell.length_c   1.000
_cell.angle_alpha   90.00
_cell.angle_beta   90.00
_cell.angle_gamma   90.00
#
_symmetry.space_group_name_H-M   'P 1'
#
loop_
_entity.id
_entity.type
_entity.pdbx_description
1 polymer ?
#
loop_
_entity_poly.entity_id
_entity_poly.type
_entity_poly.pdbx_seq_one_letter_code
_entity_poly.pdbx_strand_id
1 'polypeptide(L)'
;MGWKEFFKGLITNNVDAKIADSIQKGDGNTFNNCNVVINCQSSQSVMSENGKTIINPEKLSQDDRNILNTLLKDSAKESVKGEPIFLTTKDNDWAEDIKKKDSEPDVQAILKFYQNKISSVDLIILRQAMYIKKVFLEHRNQEVRDMKRDIRDKYGKRGANITNLCTAGYYEKDFKEMYEALSKIYTTEDKIKTKFLSLYDPYVDDLPCSVFVSFEMKEEDIEKEILTRLKYGIDYIKVHGIGTGNVKRIKKVILAIEEKTSMEKNIIDDNNVITAELKFTMSENDK
;
A
#
# COMPACT_ATOMS: atom_id res chain seq x y z
N MET A 1 -6.03 -15.80 27.14
CA MET A 1 -6.29 -16.34 25.78
C MET A 1 -5.40 -17.56 25.60
N GLY A 2 -5.94 -18.71 25.21
CA GLY A 2 -5.13 -19.93 25.03
C GLY A 2 -4.25 -19.84 23.78
N TRP A 3 -3.06 -20.44 23.79
CA TRP A 3 -2.11 -20.37 22.66
C TRP A 3 -2.74 -20.85 21.34
N LYS A 4 -3.63 -21.85 21.38
CA LYS A 4 -4.40 -22.30 20.20
C LYS A 4 -5.34 -21.24 19.63
N GLU A 5 -5.95 -20.40 20.48
CA GLU A 5 -6.78 -19.28 20.02
C GLU A 5 -5.94 -18.12 19.47
N PHE A 6 -4.77 -17.87 20.05
CA PHE A 6 -3.80 -16.91 19.53
C PHE A 6 -3.35 -17.29 18.10
N PHE A 7 -2.99 -18.55 17.86
CA PHE A 7 -2.60 -19.02 16.52
C PHE A 7 -3.76 -19.15 15.55
N LYS A 8 -4.97 -19.53 16.01
CA LYS A 8 -6.17 -19.47 15.17
C LYS A 8 -6.43 -18.03 14.72
N GLY A 9 -6.26 -17.04 15.60
CA GLY A 9 -6.37 -15.62 15.27
C GLY A 9 -5.36 -15.15 14.23
N LEU A 10 -4.12 -15.63 14.26
CA LEU A 10 -3.10 -15.36 13.24
C LEU A 10 -3.48 -15.93 11.86
N ILE A 11 -4.05 -17.14 11.83
CA ILE A 11 -4.45 -17.83 10.59
C ILE A 11 -5.75 -17.23 10.01
N THR A 12 -6.73 -16.84 10.84
CA THR A 12 -8.00 -16.29 10.36
C THR A 12 -7.94 -14.81 9.99
N ASN A 13 -6.96 -14.05 10.51
CA ASN A 13 -6.86 -12.60 10.27
C ASN A 13 -5.85 -12.19 9.18
N ASN A 14 -5.28 -13.13 8.41
CA ASN A 14 -4.35 -12.78 7.32
C ASN A 14 -3.21 -11.86 7.82
N VAL A 15 -2.60 -12.23 8.95
CA VAL A 15 -1.50 -11.48 9.56
C VAL A 15 -0.19 -11.98 8.97
N ASP A 16 0.52 -11.10 8.25
CA ASP A 16 1.86 -11.37 7.75
C ASP A 16 2.86 -11.48 8.92
N ALA A 17 3.10 -12.69 9.42
CA ALA A 17 4.15 -12.95 10.39
C ALA A 17 5.49 -13.08 9.65
N LYS A 18 6.31 -12.02 9.64
CA LYS A 18 7.70 -12.10 9.16
C LYS A 18 8.61 -12.65 10.27
N ILE A 19 9.30 -13.75 9.99
CA ILE A 19 10.39 -14.27 10.84
C ILE A 19 11.62 -13.37 10.66
N ALA A 20 12.32 -13.04 11.76
CA ALA A 20 13.47 -12.15 11.74
C ALA A 20 14.67 -12.72 10.95
N ASP A 21 15.38 -11.85 10.23
CA ASP A 21 16.46 -12.20 9.29
C ASP A 21 17.78 -12.70 9.92
N SER A 22 17.92 -12.80 11.26
CA SER A 22 19.11 -13.41 11.85
C SER A 22 18.91 -14.06 13.21
N ILE A 23 19.54 -15.23 13.36
CA ILE A 23 19.60 -16.09 14.54
C ILE A 23 20.67 -15.54 15.48
N GLN A 24 20.31 -15.12 16.69
CA GLN A 24 21.29 -14.76 17.73
C GLN A 24 21.03 -15.49 19.05
N LYS A 25 22.11 -15.93 19.69
CA LYS A 25 22.13 -16.61 20.99
C LYS A 25 22.05 -15.59 22.13
N GLY A 26 21.25 -15.87 23.15
CA GLY A 26 21.18 -15.10 24.39
C GLY A 26 20.57 -15.92 25.53
N ASP A 27 20.99 -15.62 26.74
CA ASP A 27 20.76 -16.32 28.00
C ASP A 27 19.46 -15.86 28.68
N GLY A 28 18.33 -15.86 27.97
CA GLY A 28 16.98 -15.59 28.53
C GLY A 28 16.73 -14.16 29.04
N ASN A 29 17.75 -13.45 29.50
CA ASN A 29 17.73 -12.07 30.01
C ASN A 29 17.94 -11.04 28.89
N THR A 30 18.37 -11.47 27.71
CA THR A 30 18.74 -10.57 26.58
C THR A 30 17.55 -10.15 25.71
N PHE A 31 16.32 -10.56 26.03
CA PHE A 31 15.18 -10.49 25.09
C PHE A 31 14.01 -9.65 25.61
N ASN A 32 14.22 -8.35 25.75
CA ASN A 32 13.11 -7.41 25.89
C ASN A 32 12.32 -7.37 24.57
N ASN A 33 10.99 -7.46 24.63
CA ASN A 33 10.02 -7.34 23.51
C ASN A 33 9.59 -8.63 22.75
N CYS A 34 9.84 -9.84 23.26
CA CYS A 34 9.31 -11.08 22.65
C CYS A 34 8.09 -11.62 23.41
N ASN A 35 6.97 -11.88 22.72
CA ASN A 35 5.76 -12.46 23.32
C ASN A 35 5.66 -13.99 23.20
N VAL A 36 6.39 -14.61 22.25
CA VAL A 36 6.42 -16.07 22.05
C VAL A 36 7.87 -16.54 21.90
N VAL A 37 8.24 -17.64 22.55
CA VAL A 37 9.60 -18.21 22.55
C VAL A 37 9.51 -19.71 22.27
N ILE A 38 10.23 -20.23 21.27
CA ILE A 38 10.33 -21.68 21.09
C ILE A 38 11.54 -22.19 21.89
N ASN A 39 11.28 -22.99 22.92
CA ASN A 39 12.31 -23.53 23.81
C ASN A 39 12.17 -25.06 23.94
N CYS A 40 13.06 -25.80 23.26
CA CYS A 40 13.09 -27.26 23.30
C CYS A 40 13.50 -27.83 24.67
N GLN A 41 14.11 -27.02 25.53
CA GLN A 41 14.50 -27.44 26.89
C GLN A 41 13.39 -27.25 27.92
N SER A 42 12.27 -26.63 27.55
CA SER A 42 11.16 -26.43 28.49
C SER A 42 10.54 -27.77 28.95
N SER A 43 10.18 -27.84 30.22
CA SER A 43 9.57 -29.03 30.82
C SER A 43 8.14 -29.28 30.32
N GLN A 44 7.45 -28.26 29.80
CA GLN A 44 6.07 -28.32 29.34
C GLN A 44 5.96 -28.06 27.84
N SER A 45 4.85 -28.49 27.23
CA SER A 45 4.56 -28.26 25.81
C SER A 45 4.29 -26.78 25.52
N VAL A 46 3.56 -26.10 26.40
CA VAL A 46 3.37 -24.65 26.40
C VAL A 46 3.34 -24.16 27.84
N MET A 47 4.07 -23.09 28.14
CA MET A 47 4.03 -22.41 29.45
C MET A 47 4.06 -20.90 29.27
N SER A 48 3.63 -20.17 30.29
CA SER A 48 3.69 -18.71 30.34
C SER A 48 4.69 -18.28 31.40
N GLU A 49 5.68 -17.47 31.02
CA GLU A 49 6.72 -16.98 31.93
C GLU A 49 7.05 -15.53 31.58
N ASN A 50 7.01 -14.62 32.57
CA ASN A 50 7.29 -13.19 32.39
C ASN A 50 6.49 -12.53 31.25
N GLY A 51 5.21 -12.92 31.09
CA GLY A 51 4.33 -12.40 30.01
C GLY A 51 4.58 -13.01 28.63
N LYS A 52 5.48 -14.00 28.53
CA LYS A 52 5.85 -14.67 27.29
C LYS A 52 5.26 -16.08 27.22
N THR A 53 4.82 -16.50 26.04
CA THR A 53 4.40 -17.88 25.77
C THR A 53 5.60 -18.69 25.29
N ILE A 54 6.07 -19.62 26.11
CA ILE A 54 7.16 -20.53 25.78
C ILE A 54 6.57 -21.83 25.23
N ILE A 55 6.97 -22.24 24.02
CA ILE A 55 6.49 -23.43 23.33
C ILE A 55 7.64 -24.42 23.20
N ASN A 56 7.46 -25.67 23.64
CA ASN A 56 8.38 -26.76 23.35
C ASN A 56 7.82 -27.63 22.22
N PRO A 57 8.39 -27.57 21.00
CA PRO A 57 7.91 -28.35 19.86
C PRO A 57 7.98 -29.86 20.12
N GLU A 58 8.95 -30.32 20.90
CA GLU A 58 9.19 -31.73 21.18
C GLU A 58 8.07 -32.36 22.04
N LYS A 59 7.32 -31.53 22.76
CA LYS A 59 6.23 -31.94 23.65
C LYS A 59 4.84 -31.60 23.13
N LEU A 60 4.74 -30.96 21.97
CA LEU A 60 3.46 -30.74 21.28
C LEU A 60 2.88 -32.06 20.77
N SER A 61 1.54 -32.10 20.66
CA SER A 61 0.85 -33.16 19.92
C SER A 61 1.26 -33.13 18.44
N GLN A 62 1.09 -34.24 17.72
CA GLN A 62 1.46 -34.32 16.31
C GLN A 62 0.70 -33.28 15.46
N ASP A 63 -0.58 -33.05 15.73
CA ASP A 63 -1.39 -32.06 15.03
C ASP A 63 -0.90 -30.63 15.28
N ASP A 64 -0.61 -30.32 16.54
CA ASP A 64 -0.08 -29.02 16.96
C ASP A 64 1.32 -28.76 16.38
N ARG A 65 2.15 -29.80 16.31
CA ARG A 65 3.48 -29.75 15.68
C ARG A 65 3.36 -29.57 14.17
N ASN A 66 2.38 -30.20 13.52
CA ASN A 66 2.13 -30.02 12.08
C ASN A 66 1.69 -28.59 11.75
N ILE A 67 0.84 -27.99 12.59
CA ILE A 67 0.45 -26.58 12.47
C ILE A 67 1.68 -25.68 12.63
N LEU A 68 2.47 -25.88 13.70
CA LEU A 68 3.69 -25.11 13.95
C LEU A 68 4.69 -25.24 12.78
N ASN A 69 4.91 -26.45 12.28
CA ASN A 69 5.80 -26.71 11.15
C ASN A 69 5.31 -26.07 9.85
N THR A 70 4.00 -25.98 9.65
CA THR A 70 3.43 -25.31 8.46
C THR A 70 3.71 -23.81 8.52
N LEU A 71 3.57 -23.20 9.70
CA LEU A 71 3.90 -21.78 9.94
C LEU A 71 5.40 -21.48 9.80
N LEU A 72 6.27 -22.44 10.13
CA LEU A 72 7.72 -22.30 10.02
C LEU A 72 8.28 -22.62 8.61
N LYS A 73 7.57 -23.43 7.81
CA LYS A 73 8.05 -23.92 6.50
C LYS A 73 8.22 -22.83 5.43
N ASP A 74 7.47 -21.74 5.50
CA ASP A 74 7.58 -20.64 4.54
C ASP A 74 8.81 -19.75 4.79
N SER A 75 9.51 -19.93 5.90
CA SER A 75 10.57 -19.02 6.38
C SER A 75 11.84 -19.73 6.87
N ALA A 76 11.83 -21.05 7.09
CA ALA A 76 12.96 -21.82 7.61
C ALA A 76 13.55 -22.80 6.56
N LYS A 77 14.08 -22.29 5.44
CA LYS A 77 14.87 -23.14 4.52
C LYS A 77 16.29 -23.45 5.02
N GLU A 78 16.77 -22.75 6.03
CA GLU A 78 18.10 -22.98 6.59
C GLU A 78 18.06 -22.84 8.12
N SER A 79 17.88 -23.93 8.85
CA SER A 79 18.11 -23.92 10.30
C SER A 79 18.69 -25.27 10.73
N VAL A 80 19.82 -25.21 11.42
CA VAL A 80 20.57 -26.39 11.88
C VAL A 80 19.87 -26.98 13.11
N LYS A 81 19.84 -28.31 13.15
CA LYS A 81 19.20 -29.12 14.19
C LYS A 81 19.77 -28.75 15.58
N GLY A 82 18.92 -28.24 16.47
CA GLY A 82 19.26 -27.96 17.87
C GLY A 82 19.34 -26.48 18.27
N GLU A 83 19.05 -25.54 17.36
CA GLU A 83 19.00 -24.12 17.70
C GLU A 83 17.56 -23.64 18.03
N PRO A 84 17.37 -22.82 19.09
CA PRO A 84 16.08 -22.24 19.41
C PRO A 84 15.63 -21.25 18.31
N ILE A 85 14.37 -21.37 17.88
CA ILE A 85 13.75 -20.52 16.85
C ILE A 85 12.94 -19.43 17.55
N PHE A 86 13.20 -18.16 17.22
CA PHE A 86 12.48 -17.04 17.82
C PHE A 86 11.41 -16.51 16.86
N LEU A 87 10.16 -16.48 17.32
CA LEU A 87 9.07 -15.75 16.67
C LEU A 87 8.94 -14.40 17.37
N THR A 88 9.68 -13.40 16.90
CA THR A 88 9.48 -12.03 17.34
C THR A 88 8.27 -11.46 16.62
N THR A 89 7.18 -11.20 17.34
CA THR A 89 6.24 -10.16 16.88
C THR A 89 6.96 -8.83 17.08
N LYS A 90 7.65 -8.33 16.06
CA LYS A 90 7.80 -6.88 15.99
C LYS A 90 6.36 -6.36 15.95
N ASP A 91 6.02 -5.64 17.01
CA ASP A 91 4.93 -4.68 17.04
C ASP A 91 3.53 -5.24 17.37
N ASN A 92 3.26 -5.39 18.68
CA ASN A 92 1.93 -5.02 19.18
C ASN A 92 1.59 -3.55 18.82
N ASP A 93 2.60 -2.73 18.54
CA ASP A 93 2.49 -1.34 18.09
C ASP A 93 1.92 -1.22 16.66
N TRP A 94 2.15 -2.19 15.74
CA TRP A 94 1.69 -2.03 14.35
C TRP A 94 0.18 -2.23 14.22
N ALA A 95 -0.37 -3.27 14.86
CA ALA A 95 -1.81 -3.46 14.89
C ALA A 95 -2.53 -2.27 15.55
N GLU A 96 -1.93 -1.70 16.60
CA GLU A 96 -2.41 -0.48 17.25
C GLU A 96 -2.23 0.77 16.35
N ASP A 97 -1.13 0.88 15.61
CA ASP A 97 -0.84 1.97 14.67
C ASP A 97 -1.81 1.97 13.49
N ILE A 98 -2.08 0.79 12.89
CA ILE A 98 -3.12 0.62 11.87
C ILE A 98 -4.46 1.05 12.45
N LYS A 99 -4.84 0.53 13.61
CA LYS A 99 -6.14 0.84 14.21
C LYS A 99 -6.27 2.34 14.48
N LYS A 100 -5.21 2.98 14.98
CA LYS A 100 -5.15 4.41 15.24
C LYS A 100 -5.33 5.22 13.95
N LYS A 101 -4.50 4.95 12.93
CA LYS A 101 -4.55 5.66 11.63
C LYS A 101 -5.86 5.41 10.89
N ASP A 102 -6.36 4.18 10.89
CA ASP A 102 -7.65 3.85 10.32
C ASP A 102 -8.78 4.60 11.02
N SER A 103 -8.68 4.84 12.33
CA SER A 103 -9.71 5.56 13.10
C SER A 103 -9.67 7.07 12.90
N GLU A 104 -8.70 7.60 12.15
CA GLU A 104 -8.62 9.04 11.90
C GLU A 104 -9.84 9.53 11.09
N PRO A 105 -10.42 10.71 11.42
CA PRO A 105 -11.66 11.17 10.82
C PRO A 105 -11.62 11.32 9.30
N ASP A 106 -10.50 11.77 8.74
CA ASP A 106 -10.32 11.94 7.30
C ASP A 106 -10.25 10.59 6.57
N VAL A 107 -9.55 9.62 7.14
CA VAL A 107 -9.49 8.24 6.62
C VAL A 107 -10.88 7.61 6.64
N GLN A 108 -11.58 7.67 7.77
CA GLN A 108 -12.94 7.14 7.88
C GLN A 108 -13.92 7.81 6.93
N ALA A 109 -13.81 9.14 6.74
CA ALA A 109 -14.68 9.86 5.81
C ALA A 109 -14.51 9.36 4.37
N ILE A 110 -13.26 9.14 3.92
CA ILE A 110 -12.96 8.63 2.58
C ILE A 110 -13.45 7.19 2.44
N LEU A 111 -13.11 6.30 3.37
CA LEU A 111 -13.50 4.88 3.29
C LEU A 111 -15.02 4.71 3.32
N LYS A 112 -15.71 5.46 4.18
CA LYS A 112 -17.18 5.47 4.25
C LYS A 112 -17.80 6.04 2.98
N PHE A 113 -17.18 7.06 2.38
CA PHE A 113 -17.65 7.60 1.11
C PHE A 113 -17.60 6.53 0.02
N TYR A 114 -16.47 5.84 -0.17
CA TYR A 114 -16.32 4.84 -1.24
C TYR A 114 -16.96 3.49 -0.93
N GLN A 115 -17.41 3.28 0.31
CA GLN A 115 -18.16 2.08 0.68
C GLN A 115 -19.37 1.91 -0.25
N ASN A 116 -19.48 0.72 -0.84
CA ASN A 116 -20.49 0.35 -1.84
C ASN A 116 -20.45 1.11 -3.17
N LYS A 117 -19.52 2.06 -3.39
CA LYS A 117 -19.32 2.76 -4.66
C LYS A 117 -18.27 2.10 -5.55
N ILE A 118 -17.26 1.48 -4.94
CA ILE A 118 -16.21 0.69 -5.60
C ILE A 118 -16.29 -0.79 -5.19
N SER A 119 -15.51 -1.64 -5.84
CA SER A 119 -15.42 -3.06 -5.46
C SER A 119 -14.87 -3.22 -4.04
N SER A 120 -15.23 -4.32 -3.37
CA SER A 120 -14.70 -4.62 -2.02
C SER A 120 -13.18 -4.78 -2.03
N VAL A 121 -12.61 -5.31 -3.12
CA VAL A 121 -11.17 -5.44 -3.32
C VAL A 121 -10.51 -4.06 -3.41
N ASP A 122 -11.05 -3.14 -4.20
CA ASP A 122 -10.49 -1.78 -4.31
C ASP A 122 -10.62 -1.01 -3.00
N LEU A 123 -11.69 -1.22 -2.24
CA LEU A 123 -11.86 -0.60 -0.92
C LEU A 123 -10.79 -1.09 0.07
N ILE A 124 -10.42 -2.37 0.01
CA ILE A 124 -9.32 -2.92 0.82
C ILE A 124 -7.99 -2.29 0.40
N ILE A 125 -7.72 -2.19 -0.90
CA ILE A 125 -6.49 -1.56 -1.42
C ILE A 125 -6.45 -0.08 -1.02
N LEU A 126 -7.56 0.65 -1.14
CA LEU A 126 -7.68 2.05 -0.75
C LEU A 126 -7.37 2.23 0.74
N ARG A 127 -7.90 1.38 1.62
CA ARG A 127 -7.57 1.41 3.06
C ARG A 127 -6.08 1.23 3.31
N GLN A 128 -5.45 0.26 2.66
CA GLN A 128 -4.00 0.04 2.77
C GLN A 128 -3.21 1.23 2.23
N ALA A 129 -3.64 1.82 1.11
CA ALA A 129 -3.03 3.00 0.52
C ALA A 129 -3.15 4.24 1.41
N MET A 130 -4.28 4.44 2.10
CA MET A 130 -4.46 5.51 3.09
C MET A 130 -3.50 5.34 4.27
N TYR A 131 -3.31 4.12 4.76
CA TYR A 131 -2.30 3.84 5.78
C TYR A 131 -0.89 4.20 5.29
N ILE A 132 -0.50 3.76 4.09
CA ILE A 132 0.79 4.12 3.47
C ILE A 132 0.96 5.64 3.36
N LYS A 133 -0.09 6.36 2.97
CA LYS A 133 -0.10 7.83 2.87
C LYS A 133 0.24 8.46 4.22
N LYS A 134 -0.37 7.98 5.32
CA LYS A 134 -0.08 8.47 6.68
C LYS A 134 1.36 8.16 7.10
N VAL A 135 1.83 6.92 6.87
CA VAL A 135 3.22 6.52 7.19
C VAL A 135 4.24 7.35 6.40
N PHE A 136 3.93 7.69 5.15
CA PHE A 136 4.77 8.57 4.33
C PHE A 136 4.85 9.99 4.91
N LEU A 137 3.73 10.55 5.36
CA LEU A 137 3.68 11.88 6.00
C LEU A 137 4.45 11.91 7.34
N GLU A 138 4.61 10.76 8.00
CA GLU A 138 5.45 10.59 9.20
C GLU A 138 6.95 10.35 8.88
N HIS A 139 7.37 10.52 7.61
CA HIS A 139 8.75 10.37 7.14
C HIS A 139 9.37 8.96 7.27
N ARG A 140 8.57 7.90 7.38
CA ARG A 140 9.02 6.49 7.42
C ARG A 140 9.21 5.90 6.02
N ASN A 141 10.12 6.50 5.24
CA ASN A 141 10.24 6.28 3.79
C ASN A 141 10.60 4.86 3.34
N GLN A 142 11.39 4.11 4.14
CA GLN A 142 11.78 2.74 3.77
C GLN A 142 10.59 1.77 3.91
N GLU A 143 9.82 1.89 4.99
CA GLU A 143 8.60 1.10 5.23
C GLU A 143 7.56 1.31 4.11
N VAL A 144 7.43 2.55 3.62
CA VAL A 144 6.53 2.89 2.49
C VAL A 144 6.86 2.10 1.23
N ARG A 145 8.14 1.87 0.91
CA ARG A 145 8.53 1.14 -0.31
C ARG A 145 8.14 -0.33 -0.21
N ASP A 146 8.41 -0.94 0.94
CA ASP A 146 8.08 -2.34 1.18
C ASP A 146 6.56 -2.56 1.16
N MET A 147 5.79 -1.69 1.82
CA MET A 147 4.32 -1.77 1.77
C MET A 147 3.75 -1.58 0.36
N LYS A 148 4.28 -0.64 -0.42
CA LYS A 148 3.87 -0.46 -1.83
C LYS A 148 4.18 -1.69 -2.68
N ARG A 149 5.33 -2.35 -2.45
CA ARG A 149 5.67 -3.61 -3.11
C ARG A 149 4.68 -4.70 -2.72
N ASP A 150 4.38 -4.86 -1.44
CA ASP A 150 3.49 -5.90 -0.94
C ASP A 150 2.06 -5.76 -1.54
N ILE A 151 1.53 -4.52 -1.65
CA ILE A 151 0.26 -4.26 -2.35
C ILE A 151 0.33 -4.67 -3.82
N ARG A 152 1.39 -4.27 -4.53
CA ARG A 152 1.56 -4.59 -5.95
C ARG A 152 1.68 -6.10 -6.17
N ASP A 153 2.43 -6.79 -5.33
CA ASP A 153 2.66 -8.23 -5.48
C ASP A 153 1.35 -9.00 -5.21
N LYS A 154 0.49 -8.49 -4.31
CA LYS A 154 -0.81 -9.09 -3.98
C LYS A 154 -1.94 -8.75 -4.96
N TYR A 155 -2.01 -7.51 -5.44
CA TYR A 155 -3.15 -6.97 -6.22
C TYR A 155 -2.76 -6.52 -7.64
N GLY A 156 -1.51 -6.75 -8.05
CA GLY A 156 -0.99 -6.44 -9.38
C GLY A 156 -0.94 -4.94 -9.70
N LYS A 157 -1.05 -4.64 -11.00
CA LYS A 157 -1.04 -3.27 -11.56
C LYS A 157 -2.12 -2.40 -10.91
N ARG A 158 -3.34 -2.92 -10.75
CA ARG A 158 -4.47 -2.20 -10.16
C ARG A 158 -4.17 -1.77 -8.72
N GLY A 159 -3.59 -2.65 -7.91
CA GLY A 159 -3.12 -2.34 -6.55
C GLY A 159 -2.14 -1.17 -6.50
N ALA A 160 -1.13 -1.22 -7.37
CA ALA A 160 -0.12 -0.16 -7.48
C ALA A 160 -0.75 1.17 -7.92
N ASN A 161 -1.66 1.15 -8.89
CA ASN A 161 -2.34 2.33 -9.40
C ASN A 161 -3.23 3.00 -8.35
N ILE A 162 -4.08 2.23 -7.66
CA ILE A 162 -4.91 2.76 -6.56
C ILE A 162 -4.04 3.42 -5.50
N THR A 163 -2.91 2.79 -5.16
CA THR A 163 -2.00 3.33 -4.15
C THR A 163 -1.39 4.65 -4.59
N ASN A 164 -0.95 4.76 -5.85
CA ASN A 164 -0.43 6.00 -6.40
C ASN A 164 -1.51 7.11 -6.44
N LEU A 165 -2.71 6.79 -6.93
CA LEU A 165 -3.85 7.70 -6.99
C LEU A 165 -4.27 8.20 -5.59
N CYS A 166 -4.33 7.31 -4.60
CA CYS A 166 -4.62 7.67 -3.21
C CYS A 166 -3.56 8.61 -2.63
N THR A 167 -2.27 8.28 -2.79
CA THR A 167 -1.20 9.14 -2.28
C THR A 167 -1.16 10.51 -2.96
N ALA A 168 -1.64 10.61 -4.21
CA ALA A 168 -1.72 11.86 -4.96
C ALA A 168 -3.01 12.66 -4.76
N GLY A 169 -3.96 12.18 -3.95
CA GLY A 169 -5.14 12.98 -3.58
C GLY A 169 -6.40 12.75 -4.44
N TYR A 170 -6.39 11.76 -5.35
CA TYR A 170 -7.50 11.56 -6.28
C TYR A 170 -8.80 11.11 -5.60
N TYR A 171 -8.69 10.33 -4.52
CA TYR A 171 -9.86 9.84 -3.80
C TYR A 171 -10.51 10.94 -2.94
N GLU A 172 -9.72 11.91 -2.49
CA GLU A 172 -10.18 13.05 -1.71
C GLU A 172 -10.93 14.06 -2.57
N LYS A 173 -10.50 14.22 -3.82
CA LYS A 173 -10.99 15.26 -4.73
C LYS A 173 -11.59 14.68 -6.01
N ASP A 174 -10.75 14.25 -6.96
CA ASP A 174 -11.16 13.98 -8.34
C ASP A 174 -12.29 12.94 -8.46
N PHE A 175 -12.13 11.78 -7.83
CA PHE A 175 -13.14 10.71 -7.88
C PHE A 175 -14.39 11.06 -7.06
N LYS A 176 -14.23 11.84 -5.99
CA LYS A 176 -15.34 12.29 -5.16
C LYS A 176 -16.21 13.30 -5.93
N GLU A 177 -15.58 14.31 -6.52
CA GLU A 177 -16.24 15.31 -7.36
C GLU A 177 -16.89 14.66 -8.59
N MET A 178 -16.24 13.65 -9.20
CA MET A 178 -16.82 12.88 -10.29
C MET A 178 -18.11 12.16 -9.87
N TYR A 179 -18.11 11.49 -8.71
CA TYR A 179 -19.32 10.84 -8.20
C TYR A 179 -20.44 11.85 -7.92
N GLU A 180 -20.11 12.94 -7.23
CA GLU A 180 -21.07 13.99 -6.88
C GLU A 180 -21.66 14.69 -8.11
N ALA A 181 -20.87 14.86 -9.18
CA ALA A 181 -21.35 15.37 -10.45
C ALA A 181 -22.34 14.39 -11.11
N LEU A 182 -22.05 13.09 -11.09
CA LEU A 182 -22.97 12.07 -11.60
C LEU A 182 -24.28 12.02 -10.78
N SER A 183 -24.22 12.20 -9.47
CA SER A 183 -25.41 12.28 -8.61
C SER A 183 -26.33 13.46 -8.92
N LYS A 184 -25.83 14.51 -9.60
CA LYS A 184 -26.66 15.63 -10.07
C LYS A 184 -27.35 15.34 -11.39
N ILE A 185 -26.84 14.38 -12.16
CA ILE A 185 -27.33 14.04 -13.51
C ILE A 185 -28.31 12.85 -13.44
N TYR A 186 -27.99 11.84 -12.64
CA TYR A 186 -28.76 10.61 -12.53
C TYR A 186 -29.57 10.57 -11.24
N THR A 187 -30.78 10.01 -11.31
CA THR A 187 -31.74 10.00 -10.21
C THR A 187 -31.71 8.75 -9.34
N THR A 188 -31.12 7.65 -9.83
CA THR A 188 -31.07 6.37 -9.11
C THR A 188 -29.63 5.98 -8.79
N GLU A 189 -29.42 5.46 -7.57
CA GLU A 189 -28.09 5.07 -7.08
C GLU A 189 -27.42 4.04 -8.00
N ASP A 190 -28.18 3.07 -8.51
CA ASP A 190 -27.64 2.05 -9.42
C ASP A 190 -27.10 2.65 -10.73
N LYS A 191 -27.76 3.69 -11.27
CA LYS A 191 -27.29 4.37 -12.49
C LYS A 191 -26.05 5.22 -12.20
N ILE A 192 -26.06 5.94 -11.08
CA ILE A 192 -24.90 6.74 -10.63
C ILE A 192 -23.69 5.82 -10.48
N LYS A 193 -23.83 4.73 -9.73
CA LYS A 193 -22.77 3.76 -9.48
C LYS A 193 -22.28 3.10 -10.77
N THR A 194 -23.19 2.63 -11.62
CA THR A 194 -22.82 2.01 -12.91
C THR A 194 -22.02 2.98 -13.77
N LYS A 195 -22.47 4.24 -13.86
CA LYS A 195 -21.76 5.25 -14.64
C LYS A 195 -20.42 5.64 -14.01
N PHE A 196 -20.37 5.76 -12.69
CA PHE A 196 -19.15 6.01 -11.95
C PHE A 196 -18.12 4.92 -12.19
N LEU A 197 -18.48 3.65 -12.05
CA LEU A 197 -17.58 2.52 -12.29
C LEU A 197 -17.09 2.48 -13.74
N SER A 198 -17.95 2.80 -14.72
CA SER A 198 -17.54 2.88 -16.13
C SER A 198 -16.47 3.94 -16.43
N LEU A 199 -16.29 4.92 -15.53
CA LEU A 199 -15.24 5.94 -15.61
C LEU A 199 -14.07 5.61 -14.69
N TYR A 200 -14.37 5.19 -13.46
CA TYR A 200 -13.39 4.86 -12.42
C TYR A 200 -12.51 3.67 -12.81
N ASP A 201 -13.09 2.58 -13.33
CA ASP A 201 -12.31 1.36 -13.61
C ASP A 201 -11.23 1.59 -14.68
N PRO A 202 -11.54 2.17 -15.87
CA PRO A 202 -10.50 2.51 -16.84
C PRO A 202 -9.50 3.53 -16.29
N TYR A 203 -9.96 4.46 -15.45
CA TYR A 203 -9.06 5.45 -14.85
C TYR A 203 -8.01 4.80 -13.96
N VAL A 204 -8.45 3.86 -13.12
CA VAL A 204 -7.57 3.11 -12.21
C VAL A 204 -6.70 2.12 -12.98
N ASP A 205 -7.21 1.46 -14.01
CA ASP A 205 -6.46 0.43 -14.73
C ASP A 205 -5.36 1.03 -15.63
N ASP A 206 -5.65 2.15 -16.29
CA ASP A 206 -4.80 2.68 -17.36
C ASP A 206 -4.21 4.06 -17.10
N LEU A 207 -4.63 4.76 -16.04
CA LEU A 207 -4.14 6.09 -15.68
C LEU A 207 -4.15 7.08 -16.89
N PRO A 208 -5.29 7.22 -17.58
CA PRO A 208 -5.37 7.95 -18.85
C PRO A 208 -4.97 9.42 -18.71
N CYS A 209 -5.30 10.06 -17.58
CA CYS A 209 -4.95 11.46 -17.33
C CYS A 209 -3.85 11.63 -16.27
N SER A 210 -3.11 10.57 -15.93
CA SER A 210 -2.16 10.60 -14.82
C SER A 210 -0.83 9.91 -15.17
N VAL A 211 0.29 10.56 -14.87
CA VAL A 211 1.64 10.02 -15.06
C VAL A 211 2.38 10.04 -13.73
N PHE A 212 2.75 8.86 -13.21
CA PHE A 212 3.52 8.73 -11.97
C PHE A 212 4.98 8.43 -12.27
N VAL A 213 5.85 9.42 -12.14
CA VAL A 213 7.25 9.32 -12.48
C VAL A 213 8.03 8.56 -11.42
N SER A 214 8.62 7.43 -11.81
CA SER A 214 9.49 6.61 -10.96
C SER A 214 10.96 7.06 -11.05
N PHE A 215 11.81 6.54 -10.18
CA PHE A 215 13.25 6.82 -10.25
C PHE A 215 13.89 6.30 -11.55
N GLU A 216 13.34 5.24 -12.15
CA GLU A 216 13.87 4.57 -13.34
C GLU A 216 13.48 5.25 -14.66
N MET A 217 12.38 6.00 -14.68
CA MET A 217 11.86 6.64 -15.91
C MET A 217 12.80 7.73 -16.43
N LYS A 218 13.23 7.64 -17.69
CA LYS A 218 14.03 8.70 -18.31
C LYS A 218 13.14 9.87 -18.74
N GLU A 219 13.75 11.01 -19.03
CA GLU A 219 13.00 12.21 -19.46
C GLU A 219 12.21 11.94 -20.75
N GLU A 220 12.81 11.19 -21.68
CA GLU A 220 12.18 10.80 -22.94
C GLU A 220 10.97 9.89 -22.72
N ASP A 221 11.01 9.02 -21.69
CA ASP A 221 9.88 8.15 -21.34
C ASP A 221 8.71 8.96 -20.79
N ILE A 222 9.00 9.96 -19.93
CA ILE A 222 7.97 10.85 -19.37
C ILE A 222 7.34 11.69 -20.49
N GLU A 223 8.15 12.28 -21.37
CA GLU A 223 7.66 13.04 -22.52
C GLU A 223 6.78 12.17 -23.42
N LYS A 224 7.24 10.95 -23.74
CA LYS A 224 6.49 10.00 -24.56
C LYS A 224 5.14 9.63 -23.93
N GLU A 225 5.09 9.37 -22.62
CA GLU A 225 3.86 9.08 -21.89
C GLU A 225 2.85 10.23 -22.01
N ILE A 226 3.31 11.49 -21.86
CA ILE A 226 2.45 12.68 -21.96
C ILE A 226 1.95 12.83 -23.40
N LEU A 227 2.84 12.86 -24.39
CA LEU A 227 2.49 13.08 -25.80
C LEU A 227 1.61 11.96 -26.37
N THR A 228 1.78 10.72 -25.91
CA THR A 228 0.93 9.59 -26.32
C THR A 228 -0.51 9.78 -25.88
N ARG A 229 -0.75 10.30 -24.66
CA ARG A 229 -2.10 10.62 -24.17
C ARG A 229 -2.75 11.74 -24.97
N LEU A 230 -1.97 12.77 -25.37
CA LEU A 230 -2.46 13.82 -26.27
C LEU A 230 -2.94 13.25 -27.60
N LYS A 231 -2.21 12.30 -28.18
CA LYS A 231 -2.62 11.64 -29.44
C LYS A 231 -3.93 10.86 -29.32
N TYR A 232 -4.32 10.46 -28.12
CA TYR A 232 -5.61 9.83 -27.84
C TYR A 232 -6.71 10.84 -27.48
N GLY A 233 -6.48 12.15 -27.68
CA GLY A 233 -7.45 13.20 -27.44
C GLY A 233 -7.60 13.61 -25.97
N ILE A 234 -6.67 13.20 -25.11
CA ILE A 234 -6.66 13.60 -23.70
C ILE A 234 -5.94 14.93 -23.60
N ASP A 235 -6.67 16.00 -23.36
CA ASP A 235 -6.15 17.37 -23.27
C ASP A 235 -5.76 17.79 -21.84
N TYR A 236 -5.96 16.92 -20.85
CA TYR A 236 -5.64 17.17 -19.45
C TYR A 236 -4.84 16.03 -18.83
N ILE A 237 -3.65 16.34 -18.31
CA ILE A 237 -2.73 15.37 -17.74
C ILE A 237 -2.16 15.90 -16.43
N LYS A 238 -2.24 15.10 -15.36
CA LYS A 238 -1.52 15.33 -14.11
C LYS A 238 -0.24 14.49 -14.08
N VAL A 239 0.88 15.14 -13.79
CA VAL A 239 2.20 14.49 -13.65
C VAL A 239 2.64 14.58 -12.20
N HIS A 240 2.96 13.43 -11.62
CA HIS A 240 3.35 13.31 -10.22
C HIS A 240 4.78 12.76 -10.10
N GLY A 241 5.52 13.26 -9.12
CA GLY A 241 6.83 12.73 -8.79
C GLY A 241 7.21 12.98 -7.33
N ILE A 242 7.96 12.04 -6.76
CA ILE A 242 8.50 12.13 -5.40
C ILE A 242 10.02 12.00 -5.48
N GLY A 243 10.73 12.84 -4.73
CA GLY A 243 12.19 12.89 -4.67
C GLY A 243 12.78 13.93 -5.62
N THR A 244 13.88 14.54 -5.19
CA THR A 244 14.58 15.63 -5.89
C THR A 244 14.88 15.32 -7.36
N GLY A 245 15.29 14.09 -7.67
CA GLY A 245 15.58 13.65 -9.04
C GLY A 245 14.33 13.62 -9.93
N ASN A 246 13.20 13.13 -9.41
CA ASN A 246 11.95 13.06 -10.16
C ASN A 246 11.38 14.47 -10.38
N VAL A 247 11.41 15.31 -9.35
CA VAL A 247 10.99 16.71 -9.42
C VAL A 247 11.75 17.47 -10.51
N LYS A 248 13.09 17.36 -10.54
CA LYS A 248 13.92 18.02 -11.55
C LYS A 248 13.61 17.53 -12.97
N ARG A 249 13.48 16.22 -13.16
CA ARG A 249 13.13 15.63 -14.47
C ARG A 249 11.77 16.10 -14.96
N ILE A 250 10.75 16.08 -14.10
CA ILE A 250 9.40 16.55 -14.45
C ILE A 250 9.43 18.01 -14.91
N LYS A 251 10.09 18.90 -14.16
CA LYS A 251 10.20 20.31 -14.55
C LYS A 251 10.87 20.50 -15.90
N LYS A 252 11.95 19.74 -16.17
CA LYS A 252 12.65 19.80 -17.45
C LYS A 252 11.79 19.32 -18.62
N VAL A 253 11.08 18.20 -18.43
CA VAL A 253 10.17 17.66 -19.46
C VAL A 253 9.02 18.63 -19.74
N ILE A 254 8.43 19.24 -18.71
CA ILE A 254 7.36 20.23 -18.88
C ILE A 254 7.84 21.43 -19.70
N LEU A 255 9.04 21.95 -19.42
CA LEU A 255 9.62 23.05 -20.21
C LEU A 255 9.82 22.65 -21.68
N ALA A 256 10.35 21.46 -21.94
CA ALA A 256 10.56 20.96 -23.30
C ALA A 256 9.24 20.75 -24.06
N ILE A 257 8.16 20.38 -23.38
CA ILE A 257 6.82 20.24 -23.97
C ILE A 257 6.19 21.60 -24.25
N GLU A 258 6.40 22.59 -23.39
CA GLU A 258 5.90 23.97 -23.55
C GLU A 258 6.46 24.65 -24.81
N GLU A 259 7.71 24.35 -25.17
CA GLU A 259 8.32 24.87 -26.40
C GLU A 259 7.65 24.32 -27.67
N LYS A 260 6.96 23.18 -27.57
CA LYS A 260 6.38 22.46 -28.72
C LYS A 260 4.86 22.54 -28.78
N THR A 261 4.20 22.85 -27.67
CA THR A 261 2.75 22.75 -27.52
C THR A 261 2.18 23.90 -26.70
N SER A 262 1.00 24.40 -27.09
CA SER A 262 0.26 25.37 -26.29
C SER A 262 -0.41 24.68 -25.10
N MET A 263 -0.03 25.07 -23.89
CA MET A 263 -0.62 24.53 -22.67
C MET A 263 -0.70 25.55 -21.52
N GLU A 264 -1.71 25.40 -20.68
CA GLU A 264 -1.78 25.97 -19.35
C GLU A 264 -1.18 24.96 -18.35
N LYS A 265 -0.41 25.45 -17.36
CA LYS A 265 0.18 24.59 -16.34
C LYS A 265 -0.02 25.16 -14.93
N ASN A 266 -0.35 24.28 -13.99
CA ASN A 266 -0.37 24.56 -12.57
C ASN A 266 0.58 23.58 -11.87
N ILE A 267 1.65 24.10 -11.25
CA ILE A 267 2.69 23.28 -10.64
C ILE A 267 2.74 23.55 -9.14
N ILE A 268 2.52 22.49 -8.37
CA ILE A 268 2.70 22.47 -6.92
C ILE A 268 3.98 21.64 -6.65
N ASP A 269 4.98 22.27 -6.07
CA ASP A 269 6.23 21.62 -5.64
C ASP A 269 6.43 21.91 -4.15
N ASP A 270 6.23 20.88 -3.33
CA ASP A 270 6.36 20.95 -1.88
C ASP A 270 7.18 19.76 -1.37
N ASN A 271 8.23 20.04 -0.60
CA ASN A 271 9.04 19.02 0.10
C ASN A 271 9.51 17.85 -0.79
N ASN A 272 10.00 18.15 -2.01
CA ASN A 272 10.40 17.16 -3.01
C ASN A 272 9.26 16.29 -3.58
N VAL A 273 8.02 16.74 -3.45
CA VAL A 273 6.84 16.17 -4.10
C VAL A 273 6.34 17.20 -5.10
N ILE A 274 6.22 16.79 -6.35
CA ILE A 274 5.67 17.62 -7.41
C ILE A 274 4.36 17.03 -7.93
N THR A 275 3.37 17.91 -8.11
CA THR A 275 2.19 17.67 -8.92
C THR A 275 2.11 18.78 -9.96
N ALA A 276 2.13 18.42 -11.23
CA ALA A 276 1.94 19.34 -12.34
C ALA A 276 0.67 19.00 -13.09
N GLU A 277 -0.29 19.89 -13.09
CA GLU A 277 -1.52 19.79 -13.87
C GLU A 277 -1.30 20.53 -15.20
N LEU A 278 -1.39 19.80 -16.31
CA LEU A 278 -1.14 20.29 -17.66
C LEU A 278 -2.44 20.24 -18.46
N LYS A 279 -2.85 21.36 -19.03
CA LYS A 279 -4.04 21.47 -19.87
C LYS A 279 -3.66 22.01 -21.24
N PHE A 280 -3.82 21.19 -22.27
CA PHE A 280 -3.37 21.47 -23.63
C PHE A 280 -4.49 22.11 -24.45
N THR A 281 -4.13 23.08 -25.28
CA THR A 281 -5.05 23.65 -26.26
C THR A 281 -4.97 22.83 -27.54
N MET A 282 -5.95 21.96 -27.81
CA MET A 282 -5.98 21.22 -29.08
C MET A 282 -6.49 22.12 -30.19
N SER A 283 -5.73 22.23 -31.28
CA SER A 283 -6.19 22.94 -32.47
C SER A 283 -7.28 22.11 -33.15
N GLU A 284 -8.29 22.75 -33.76
CA GLU A 284 -9.36 22.03 -34.48
C GLU A 284 -8.83 21.18 -35.65
N ASN A 285 -7.59 21.40 -36.09
CA ASN A 285 -6.95 20.64 -37.16
C ASN A 285 -6.29 19.33 -36.71
N ASP A 286 -6.25 19.04 -35.39
CA ASP A 286 -5.59 17.86 -34.82
C ASP A 286 -6.58 16.77 -34.32
N LYS A 287 -7.89 16.93 -34.57
CA LYS A 287 -8.94 15.94 -34.28
C LYS A 287 -9.34 15.14 -35.51
#